data_AF-A0A8H5K1V3-F1
#
_entry.id   AF-A0A8H5K1V3-F1
#
_cell.length_a   1.000
_cell.length_b   1.000
_cell.length_c   1.000
_cell.angle_alpha   90.00
_cell.angle_beta   90.00
_cell.angle_gamma   90.00
#
_symmetry.space_group_name_H-M   'P 1'
#
loop_
_entity.id
_entity.type
_entity.pdbx_description
1 polymer ?
#
loop_
_entity_poly.entity_id
_entity_poly.type
_entity_poly.pdbx_seq_one_letter_code
_entity_poly.pdbx_strand_id
1 'polypeptide(L)'
;MATQNLITGAGSGLILSRGLGLSAASGIAYAATDITKDNWVIRAVIGSDVWKGTRDPTPADETQIELKKGDAILYLWPIFYGQKPNTTNEPSILLIAFTTPGWCHQKENQYLAVPYEIVKTPPKEIQRFVG
;
A
#
# COMPACT_ATOMS: atom_id res chain seq x y z
N MET A 1 6.48 -1.95 16.85
CA MET A 1 6.96 -2.49 15.56
C MET A 1 5.87 -3.42 15.03
N ALA A 2 5.02 -2.96 14.10
CA ALA A 2 3.98 -3.82 13.52
C ALA A 2 4.65 -4.76 12.50
N THR A 3 4.76 -6.03 12.86
CA THR A 3 5.22 -7.11 11.99
C THR A 3 4.25 -7.28 10.84
N GLN A 4 4.73 -7.10 9.60
CA GLN A 4 4.02 -7.63 8.44
C GLN A 4 4.12 -9.16 8.54
N ASN A 5 3.02 -9.83 8.86
CA ASN A 5 2.97 -11.28 8.71
C ASN A 5 2.79 -11.56 7.21
N LEU A 6 3.89 -11.90 6.54
CA LEU A 6 3.87 -12.51 5.22
C LEU A 6 3.23 -13.89 5.36
N ILE A 7 1.97 -14.03 4.92
CA ILE A 7 1.32 -15.34 4.86
C ILE A 7 1.82 -15.99 3.57
N THR A 8 2.84 -16.84 3.69
CA THR A 8 3.40 -17.62 2.58
C THR A 8 2.64 -18.94 2.47
N GLY A 9 1.67 -19.02 1.56
CA GLY A 9 1.10 -20.29 1.12
C GLY A 9 2.01 -20.94 0.07
N ALA A 10 2.56 -22.11 0.36
CA ALA A 10 3.37 -22.88 -0.57
C ALA A 10 2.50 -23.38 -1.75
N GLY A 11 2.68 -22.79 -2.93
CA GLY A 11 2.00 -23.20 -4.17
C GLY A 11 1.23 -22.04 -4.81
N SER A 12 1.76 -21.49 -5.90
CA SER A 12 1.17 -20.40 -6.72
C SER A 12 0.97 -19.04 -6.03
N GLY A 13 2.06 -18.32 -5.77
CA GLY A 13 2.12 -16.84 -5.89
C GLY A 13 1.08 -16.00 -5.11
N LEU A 14 0.57 -16.48 -3.97
CA LEU A 14 -0.31 -15.69 -3.10
C LEU A 14 0.53 -15.10 -1.96
N ILE A 15 0.87 -13.82 -2.06
CA ILE A 15 1.27 -13.00 -0.92
C ILE A 15 0.24 -11.88 -0.84
N LEU A 16 -0.86 -12.14 -0.15
CA LEU A 16 -1.72 -11.07 0.36
C LEU A 16 -1.32 -10.84 1.81
N SER A 17 -0.69 -9.70 2.07
CA SER A 17 -0.26 -9.36 3.43
C SER A 17 -1.37 -8.60 4.14
N ARG A 18 -1.61 -8.90 5.41
CA ARG A 18 -2.47 -8.10 6.30
C ARG A 18 -1.59 -7.44 7.34
N GLY A 19 -1.51 -6.11 7.31
CA GLY A 19 -0.80 -5.35 8.33
C GLY A 19 -1.52 -5.48 9.67
N LEU A 20 -0.92 -6.17 10.64
CA LEU A 20 -1.41 -6.18 12.02
C LEU A 20 -0.89 -4.91 12.72
N GLY A 21 -1.61 -3.82 12.54
CA GLY A 21 -1.32 -2.51 13.12
C GLY A 21 -2.59 -1.67 13.21
N LEU A 22 -2.62 -0.71 14.15
CA LEU A 22 -3.75 0.17 14.48
C LEU A 22 -4.60 0.55 13.24
N SER A 23 -5.92 0.46 13.39
CA SER A 23 -6.96 0.68 12.36
C SER A 23 -7.09 2.14 11.88
N ALA A 24 -5.98 2.86 11.77
CA ALA A 24 -5.96 4.29 11.47
C ALA A 24 -4.81 4.69 10.53
N ALA A 25 -4.02 3.73 10.02
CA ALA A 25 -3.12 4.00 8.91
C ALA A 25 -3.92 4.02 7.61
N SER A 26 -3.58 4.93 6.69
CA SER A 26 -4.09 4.96 5.33
C SER A 26 -2.95 4.98 4.34
N GLY A 27 -3.21 4.55 3.12
CA GLY A 27 -2.25 4.58 2.03
C GLY A 27 -2.85 5.17 0.77
N ILE A 28 -1.97 5.76 -0.04
CA ILE A 28 -2.24 6.09 -1.43
C ILE A 28 -1.25 5.32 -2.29
N ALA A 29 -1.72 4.79 -3.41
CA ALA A 29 -0.88 4.24 -4.45
C ALA A 29 -1.20 4.91 -5.78
N TYR A 30 -0.22 5.57 -6.37
CA TYR A 30 -0.33 6.36 -7.60
C TYR A 30 0.42 5.65 -8.74
N ALA A 31 -0.27 5.44 -9.85
CA ALA A 31 0.26 4.77 -11.03
C ALA A 31 1.13 5.72 -11.87
N ALA A 32 2.45 5.54 -11.82
CA ALA A 32 3.38 6.29 -12.67
C ALA A 32 3.51 5.67 -14.08
N THR A 33 3.11 4.41 -14.24
CA THR A 33 2.92 3.68 -15.49
C THR A 33 1.54 3.03 -15.49
N ASP A 34 1.07 2.55 -16.65
CA ASP A 34 -0.13 1.70 -16.71
C ASP A 34 0.10 0.41 -15.90
N ILE A 35 -0.86 0.07 -15.06
CA ILE A 35 -0.95 -1.19 -14.31
C ILE A 35 -2.07 -2.01 -14.94
N THR A 36 -1.72 -3.15 -15.50
CA THR A 36 -2.66 -4.00 -16.26
C THR A 36 -2.62 -5.43 -15.76
N LYS A 37 -3.59 -6.25 -16.18
CA LYS A 37 -3.69 -7.67 -15.80
C LYS A 37 -2.39 -8.46 -15.94
N ASP A 38 -1.64 -8.20 -17.02
CA ASP A 38 -0.38 -8.88 -17.34
C ASP A 38 0.85 -8.13 -16.78
N ASN A 39 0.65 -6.89 -16.31
CA ASN A 39 1.68 -6.00 -15.80
C ASN A 39 1.34 -5.50 -14.38
N TRP A 40 1.70 -6.31 -13.39
CA TRP A 40 1.69 -5.94 -11.97
C TRP A 40 0.32 -5.55 -11.39
N VAL A 41 -0.77 -6.11 -11.95
CA VAL A 41 -2.13 -5.82 -11.47
C VAL A 41 -2.26 -5.96 -9.95
N ILE A 42 -2.84 -4.93 -9.35
CA ILE A 42 -3.07 -4.88 -7.91
C ILE A 42 -4.18 -5.89 -7.58
N ARG A 43 -4.00 -6.62 -6.49
CA ARG A 43 -4.96 -7.59 -5.95
C ARG A 43 -5.38 -7.08 -4.59
N ALA A 44 -6.67 -6.96 -4.34
CA ALA A 44 -7.19 -6.55 -3.04
C ALA A 44 -8.47 -7.30 -2.68
N VAL A 45 -8.70 -7.51 -1.40
CA VAL A 45 -9.98 -8.02 -0.90
C VAL A 45 -10.74 -6.86 -0.27
N ILE A 46 -11.65 -6.29 -1.06
CA ILE A 46 -12.44 -5.12 -0.66
C ILE A 46 -13.35 -5.51 0.50
N GLY A 47 -13.36 -4.70 1.57
CA GLY A 47 -14.15 -4.96 2.78
C GLY A 47 -13.52 -5.96 3.76
N SER A 48 -12.26 -6.36 3.56
CA SER A 48 -11.55 -7.25 4.50
C SER A 48 -11.12 -6.58 5.80
N ASP A 49 -11.29 -5.26 5.91
CA ASP A 49 -10.97 -4.48 7.10
C ASP A 49 -11.81 -4.83 8.31
N VAL A 50 -13.06 -5.21 8.08
CA VAL A 50 -13.99 -5.64 9.14
C VAL A 50 -13.95 -7.15 9.41
N TRP A 51 -13.12 -7.91 8.69
CA TRP A 51 -13.05 -9.36 8.88
C TRP A 51 -12.44 -9.71 10.24
N LYS A 52 -13.20 -10.49 11.02
CA LYS A 52 -12.80 -10.98 12.35
C LYS A 52 -12.16 -12.37 12.24
N GLY A 53 -11.23 -12.65 13.16
CA GLY A 53 -10.58 -13.96 13.26
C GLY A 53 -9.43 -14.16 12.27
N THR A 54 -9.07 -15.43 12.06
CA THR A 54 -7.91 -15.88 11.28
C THR A 54 -8.30 -16.38 9.88
N ARG A 55 -9.39 -15.86 9.32
CA ARG A 55 -9.81 -16.23 7.96
C ARG A 55 -8.79 -15.72 6.95
N ASP A 56 -8.32 -16.62 6.10
CA ASP A 56 -7.53 -16.28 4.93
C ASP A 56 -8.44 -16.00 3.72
N PRO A 57 -8.00 -15.10 2.81
CA PRO A 57 -8.73 -14.80 1.59
C PRO A 57 -8.70 -15.98 0.61
N THR A 58 -9.79 -16.19 -0.11
CA THR A 58 -9.88 -17.14 -1.22
C THR A 58 -9.74 -16.42 -2.56
N PRO A 59 -9.46 -17.12 -3.68
CA PRO A 59 -9.44 -16.50 -5.00
C PRO A 59 -10.74 -15.79 -5.40
N ALA A 60 -11.89 -16.22 -4.85
CA ALA A 60 -13.18 -15.61 -5.11
C ALA A 60 -13.40 -14.29 -4.35
N ASP A 61 -12.62 -14.04 -3.29
CA ASP A 61 -12.68 -12.80 -2.53
C ASP A 61 -11.86 -11.66 -3.18
N GLU A 62 -10.99 -12.01 -4.13
CA GLU A 62 -10.05 -11.08 -4.74
C GLU A 62 -10.70 -10.22 -5.83
N THR A 63 -10.45 -8.92 -5.75
CA THR A 63 -10.64 -7.97 -6.83
C THR A 63 -9.30 -7.61 -7.45
N GLN A 64 -9.23 -7.68 -8.78
CA GLN A 64 -8.12 -7.18 -9.55
C GLN A 64 -8.36 -5.71 -9.91
N ILE A 65 -7.36 -4.85 -9.67
CA ILE A 65 -7.44 -3.42 -9.91
C ILE A 65 -6.38 -3.04 -10.95
N GLU A 66 -6.83 -2.68 -12.13
CA GLU A 66 -6.02 -2.07 -13.19
C GLU A 66 -6.09 -0.55 -13.08
N LEU A 67 -5.00 0.12 -13.40
CA LEU A 67 -4.86 1.58 -13.30
C LEU A 67 -4.21 2.11 -14.57
N LYS A 68 -4.70 3.24 -15.09
CA LYS A 68 -3.96 4.01 -16.08
C LYS A 68 -2.94 4.89 -15.40
N LYS A 69 -1.87 5.24 -16.13
CA LYS A 69 -0.91 6.24 -15.67
C LYS A 69 -1.66 7.51 -15.26
N GLY A 70 -1.43 7.95 -14.02
CA GLY A 70 -2.12 9.09 -13.41
C GLY A 70 -3.24 8.72 -12.45
N ASP A 71 -3.76 7.49 -12.50
CA ASP A 71 -4.76 7.02 -11.55
C ASP A 71 -4.14 6.78 -10.17
N ALA A 72 -4.97 6.91 -9.14
CA ALA A 72 -4.58 6.60 -7.77
C ALA A 72 -5.68 5.84 -7.03
N ILE A 73 -5.27 4.94 -6.16
CA ILE A 73 -6.15 4.29 -5.20
C ILE A 73 -5.84 4.77 -3.78
N LEU A 74 -6.89 4.99 -3.00
CA LEU A 74 -6.82 5.23 -1.57
C LEU A 74 -7.30 3.98 -0.85
N TYR A 75 -6.60 3.60 0.21
CA TYR A 75 -6.96 2.43 1.00
C TYR A 75 -6.71 2.65 2.49
N LEU A 76 -7.53 1.97 3.29
CA LEU A 76 -7.45 1.98 4.74
C LEU A 76 -6.91 0.64 5.22
N TRP A 77 -6.18 0.66 6.32
CA TRP A 77 -5.69 -0.54 6.98
C TRP A 77 -6.60 -0.96 8.14
N PRO A 78 -6.73 -2.27 8.41
CA PRO A 78 -6.07 -3.39 7.75
C PRO A 78 -6.85 -3.90 6.52
N ILE A 79 -6.20 -4.22 5.40
CA ILE A 79 -6.83 -4.97 4.29
C ILE A 79 -5.88 -6.06 3.78
N PHE A 80 -6.43 -7.10 3.16
CA PHE A 80 -5.62 -8.02 2.35
C PHE A 80 -5.38 -7.40 0.98
N TYR A 81 -4.11 -7.24 0.63
CA TYR A 81 -3.69 -6.71 -0.66
C TYR A 81 -2.33 -7.28 -1.08
N GLY A 82 -2.05 -7.19 -2.38
CA GLY A 82 -0.82 -7.61 -3.01
C GLY A 82 -0.88 -7.32 -4.51
N GLN A 83 -0.07 -8.01 -5.28
CA GLN A 83 0.03 -7.79 -6.71
C GLN A 83 0.38 -9.08 -7.45
N LYS A 84 -0.02 -9.20 -8.72
CA LYS A 84 0.44 -10.31 -9.55
C LYS A 84 1.85 -10.03 -10.10
N PRO A 85 2.66 -11.06 -10.38
CA PRO A 85 3.93 -10.87 -11.07
C PRO A 85 3.74 -10.13 -12.40
N ASN A 86 4.70 -9.27 -12.74
CA ASN A 86 4.76 -8.69 -14.08
C ASN A 86 5.32 -9.75 -15.04
N THR A 87 4.57 -10.06 -16.09
CA THR A 87 4.98 -11.04 -17.13
C THR A 87 5.41 -10.37 -18.44
N THR A 88 5.44 -9.04 -18.48
CA THR A 88 5.85 -8.25 -19.64
C THR A 88 7.34 -7.87 -19.55
N ASN A 89 7.86 -7.30 -20.65
CA ASN A 89 9.22 -6.74 -20.68
C ASN A 89 9.29 -5.26 -20.24
N GLU A 90 8.14 -4.65 -19.95
CA GLU A 90 8.05 -3.24 -19.57
C GLU A 90 8.00 -3.09 -18.04
N PRO A 91 8.70 -2.10 -17.46
CA PRO A 91 8.65 -1.88 -16.02
C PRO A 91 7.28 -1.34 -15.57
N SER A 92 6.85 -1.76 -14.37
CA SER A 92 5.70 -1.20 -13.66
C SER A 92 6.17 -0.33 -12.50
N ILE A 93 5.65 0.90 -12.41
CA ILE A 93 6.02 1.85 -11.36
C ILE A 93 4.75 2.34 -10.64
N LEU A 94 4.67 2.01 -9.35
CA LEU A 94 3.65 2.49 -8.42
C LEU A 94 4.33 3.30 -7.31
N LEU A 95 3.91 4.54 -7.12
CA LEU A 95 4.38 5.39 -6.03
C LEU A 95 3.44 5.22 -4.85
N ILE A 96 3.96 4.77 -3.72
CA ILE A 96 3.16 4.47 -2.53
C ILE A 96 3.58 5.39 -1.39
N ALA A 97 2.60 6.02 -0.74
CA ALA A 97 2.80 6.75 0.49
C ALA A 97 1.82 6.26 1.55
N PHE A 98 2.31 6.18 2.79
CA PHE A 98 1.52 5.75 3.95
C PHE A 98 1.44 6.87 4.95
N THR A 99 0.28 6.98 5.59
CA THR A 99 0.05 7.90 6.70
C THR A 99 -0.16 7.10 7.97
N THR A 100 0.22 7.70 9.10
CA THR A 100 0.02 7.12 10.42
C THR A 100 -0.47 8.23 11.36
N PRO A 101 -1.22 7.92 12.42
CA PRO A 101 -1.59 8.91 13.42
C PRO A 101 -0.34 9.58 14.02
N GLY A 102 -0.43 10.85 14.41
CA GLY A 102 0.73 11.62 14.89
C GLY A 102 1.41 11.09 16.17
N TRP A 103 0.76 10.17 16.89
CA TRP A 103 1.35 9.46 18.04
C TRP A 103 2.07 8.16 17.65
N CYS A 104 2.06 7.77 16.37
CA CYS A 104 2.76 6.61 15.83
C CYS A 104 4.04 7.05 15.11
N HIS A 105 5.06 6.19 15.15
CA HIS A 105 6.32 6.44 14.45
C HIS A 105 6.17 6.22 12.94
N GLN A 106 6.72 7.11 12.13
CA GLN A 106 6.72 6.98 10.68
C GLN A 106 7.61 5.81 10.23
N LYS A 107 7.24 5.11 9.16
CA LYS A 107 8.10 4.05 8.59
C LYS A 107 9.39 4.63 7.99
N GLU A 108 9.29 5.82 7.41
CA GLU A 108 10.40 6.60 6.89
C GLU A 108 10.32 7.99 7.52
N ASN A 109 11.35 8.40 8.28
CA ASN A 109 11.37 9.69 8.95
C ASN A 109 11.82 10.78 7.96
N GLN A 110 10.87 11.31 7.17
CA GLN A 110 11.19 12.28 6.11
C GLN A 110 11.86 13.54 6.64
N TYR A 111 11.51 13.99 7.85
CA TYR A 111 12.13 15.13 8.53
C TYR A 111 13.62 14.95 8.87
N LEU A 112 14.15 13.72 8.84
CA LEU A 112 15.59 13.46 8.97
C LEU A 112 16.28 13.26 7.62
N ALA A 113 15.53 12.82 6.60
CA ALA A 113 16.06 12.50 5.27
C ALA A 113 16.07 13.70 4.32
N VAL A 114 15.12 14.63 4.49
CA VAL A 114 14.96 15.79 3.61
C VAL A 114 15.63 17.01 4.26
N PRO A 115 16.53 17.71 3.54
CA PRO A 115 17.16 18.92 4.05
C PRO A 115 16.16 19.98 4.51
N TYR A 116 16.46 20.67 5.61
CA TYR A 116 15.57 21.63 6.24
C TYR A 116 15.14 22.76 5.29
N GLU A 117 16.06 23.21 4.45
CA GLU A 117 15.81 24.24 3.44
C GLU A 117 14.77 23.82 2.40
N ILE A 118 14.57 22.52 2.17
CA ILE A 118 13.50 21.98 1.32
C ILE A 118 12.23 21.84 2.15
N VAL A 119 12.29 21.26 3.35
CA VAL A 119 11.12 21.02 4.22
C VAL A 119 10.37 22.32 4.56
N LYS A 120 11.04 23.47 4.65
CA LYS A 120 10.39 24.75 4.98
C LYS A 120 9.60 25.39 3.82
N THR A 121 9.73 24.88 2.59
CA THR A 121 9.15 25.51 1.38
C THR A 121 7.69 25.17 1.09
N PRO A 122 7.17 23.95 1.38
CA PRO A 122 5.77 23.62 1.13
C PRO A 122 4.82 24.32 2.10
N PRO A 123 3.49 24.31 1.84
CA PRO A 123 2.48 24.80 2.77
C PRO A 123 2.57 24.14 4.16
N LYS A 124 2.09 24.83 5.20
CA LYS A 124 2.22 24.38 6.61
C LYS A 124 1.56 23.02 6.85
N GLU A 125 0.54 22.69 6.10
CA GLU A 125 -0.16 21.41 6.15
C GLU A 125 0.76 20.26 5.73
N ILE A 126 1.56 20.45 4.67
CA ILE A 126 2.54 19.46 4.21
C ILE A 126 3.71 19.38 5.18
N GLN A 127 4.17 20.50 5.74
CA GLN A 127 5.21 20.50 6.78
C GLN A 127 4.79 19.66 7.99
N ARG A 128 3.55 19.82 8.46
CA ARG A 128 3.01 19.01 9.57
C ARG A 128 2.87 17.53 9.21
N PHE A 129 2.62 17.23 7.94
CA PHE A 129 2.43 15.86 7.47
C PHE A 129 3.73 15.06 7.43
N VAL A 130 4.85 15.70 7.08
CA VAL A 130 6.17 15.04 7.02
C VAL A 130 6.83 14.87 8.39
N GLY A 131 6.36 15.58 9.43
CA GLY A 131 6.87 15.50 10.81
C GLY A 131 7.49 16.80 11.28
#